data_AF-A0A3G9K454-F1
#
_entry.id   AF-A0A3G9K454-F1
#
_cell.length_a   1.000
_cell.length_b   1.000
_cell.length_c   1.000
_cell.angle_alpha   90.00
_cell.angle_beta   90.00
_cell.angle_gamma   90.00
#
_symmetry.space_group_name_H-M   'P 1'
#
loop_
_entity.id
_entity.type
_entity.pdbx_description
1 polymer ?
#
loop_
_entity_poly.entity_id
_entity_poly.type
_entity_poly.pdbx_seq_one_letter_code
_entity_poly.pdbx_strand_id
1 'polypeptide(L)' 'MRAKLSEQISSTDAEIILRRLPDWIQDALIARATEIDYPVEAILEMAIASFLDTEALSFADCKPGRGR' A
#
# COMPACT_ATOMS: atom_id res chain seq x y z
N MET A 1 10.09 -7.16 28.07
CA MET A 1 10.33 -5.97 27.23
C MET A 1 9.10 -5.79 26.37
N ARG A 2 8.25 -4.79 26.65
CA ARG A 2 7.02 -4.56 25.88
C ARG A 2 7.46 -3.87 24.59
N ALA A 3 7.64 -4.64 23.52
CA ALA A 3 7.80 -4.06 22.19
C ALA A 3 6.58 -3.17 21.99
N LYS A 4 6.77 -1.85 21.87
CA LYS A 4 5.75 -1.02 21.27
C LYS A 4 5.62 -1.56 19.85
N LEU A 5 4.58 -2.36 19.61
CA LEU A 5 4.10 -2.61 18.25
C LEU A 5 3.75 -1.22 17.72
N SER A 6 4.68 -0.60 17.02
CA SER A 6 4.32 0.42 16.06
C SER A 6 3.57 -0.36 15.00
N GLU A 7 2.25 -0.46 15.16
CA GLU A 7 1.39 -1.11 14.16
C GLU A 7 1.49 -0.36 12.82
N GLN A 8 2.04 0.86 12.84
CA GLN A 8 2.19 1.74 11.70
C GLN A 8 3.60 1.73 11.11
N ILE A 9 3.67 1.83 9.78
CA ILE A 9 4.90 2.09 9.03
C ILE A 9 5.43 3.47 9.46
N SER A 10 6.71 3.55 9.83
CA SER A 10 7.31 4.85 10.18
C SER A 10 7.48 5.73 8.94
N SER A 11 7.43 7.05 9.08
CA SER A 11 7.61 7.97 7.95
C SER A 11 8.96 7.76 7.23
N THR A 12 10.01 7.38 7.97
CA THR A 12 11.33 7.03 7.40
C THR A 12 11.24 5.77 6.53
N ASP A 13 10.57 4.73 7.00
CA ASP A 13 10.42 3.48 6.24
C ASP A 13 9.50 3.69 5.03
N ALA A 14 8.43 4.46 5.18
CA ALA A 14 7.54 4.83 4.09
C ALA A 14 8.29 5.55 2.97
N GLU A 15 9.16 6.51 3.30
CA GLU A 15 9.99 7.21 2.31
C GLU A 15 10.94 6.25 1.58
N ILE A 16 11.56 5.31 2.30
CA ILE A 16 12.44 4.29 1.69
C ILE A 16 11.65 3.39 0.74
N ILE A 17 10.47 2.91 1.17
CA ILE A 17 9.60 2.06 0.35
C ILE A 17 9.20 2.81 -0.92
N LEU A 18 8.71 4.05 -0.77
CA LEU A 18 8.24 4.86 -1.89
C LEU A 18 9.34 5.03 -2.95
N ARG A 19 10.55 5.43 -2.54
CA ARG A 19 11.71 5.65 -3.42
C ARG A 19 12.17 4.41 -4.18
N ARG A 20 11.75 3.20 -3.78
CA ARG A 20 12.09 1.94 -4.45
C ARG A 20 11.03 1.49 -5.45
N LEU A 21 9.87 2.14 -5.48
CA LEU A 21 8.80 1.86 -6.42
C LEU A 21 9.03 2.62 -7.74
N PRO A 22 8.54 2.11 -8.88
CA PRO A 22 8.47 2.88 -10.12
C PRO A 22 7.75 4.21 -9.93
N ASP A 23 8.19 5.26 -10.63
CA ASP A 23 7.67 6.63 -10.50
C ASP A 23 6.13 6.70 -10.57
N TRP A 24 5.52 5.98 -11.53
CA TRP A 24 4.06 5.98 -11.69
C TRP A 24 3.30 5.41 -10.47
N ILE A 25 3.91 4.48 -9.71
CA ILE A 25 3.32 3.96 -8.47
C ILE A 25 3.49 4.98 -7.35
N GLN A 26 4.66 5.62 -7.25
CA GLN A 26 4.90 6.67 -6.26
C GLN A 26 3.87 7.79 -6.42
N ASP A 27 3.68 8.28 -7.65
CA ASP A 27 2.72 9.33 -7.98
C ASP A 27 1.29 8.92 -7.61
N ALA A 28 0.90 7.68 -7.92
CA ALA A 28 -0.44 7.17 -7.58
C ALA A 28 -0.68 7.12 -6.07
N LEU A 29 0.30 6.66 -5.29
CA LEU A 29 0.22 6.61 -3.83
C LEU A 29 0.16 8.00 -3.20
N ILE A 30 1.00 8.94 -3.67
CA ILE A 30 0.99 10.34 -3.20
C ILE A 30 -0.32 11.04 -3.58
N ALA A 31 -0.80 10.85 -4.82
CA ALA A 31 -2.06 11.42 -5.28
C ALA A 31 -3.22 10.91 -4.40
N ARG A 32 -3.24 9.60 -4.10
CA ARG A 32 -4.26 9.02 -3.23
C ARG A 32 -4.17 9.55 -1.79
N ALA A 33 -2.98 9.68 -1.25
CA ALA A 33 -2.72 10.27 0.06
C ALA A 33 -3.29 11.70 0.14
N THR A 34 -3.02 12.50 -0.89
CA THR A 34 -3.52 13.87 -1.02
C THR A 34 -5.04 13.93 -1.16
N GLU A 35 -5.62 13.05 -1.99
CA GLU A 35 -7.06 13.03 -2.28
C GLU A 35 -7.90 12.78 -1.03
N ILE A 36 -7.45 11.89 -0.14
CA ILE A 36 -8.19 11.51 1.06
C ILE A 36 -7.68 12.17 2.35
N ASP A 37 -6.67 13.05 2.24
CA ASP A 37 -6.02 13.76 3.35
C ASP A 37 -5.41 12.84 4.43
N TYR A 38 -4.65 11.83 3.96
CA TYR A 38 -3.96 10.87 4.83
C TYR A 38 -2.45 10.92 4.58
N PRO A 39 -1.62 10.58 5.58
CA PRO A 39 -0.18 10.47 5.38
C PRO A 39 0.16 9.29 4.48
N VAL A 40 1.26 9.39 3.73
CA VAL A 40 1.64 8.38 2.73
C VAL A 40 1.94 7.01 3.35
N GLU A 41 2.47 6.99 4.58
CA GLU A 41 2.65 5.77 5.37
C GLU A 41 1.35 5.01 5.61
N ALA A 42 0.24 5.73 5.88
CA ALA A 42 -1.06 5.11 6.07
C ALA A 42 -1.62 4.55 4.76
N ILE A 43 -1.40 5.23 3.63
CA ILE A 43 -1.80 4.71 2.31
C ILE A 43 -1.02 3.44 1.97
N LEU A 44 0.30 3.43 2.20
CA LEU A 44 1.14 2.25 1.99
C LEU A 44 0.67 1.08 2.85
N GLU A 45 0.40 1.34 4.12
CA GLU A 45 -0.09 0.34 5.06
C GLU A 45 -1.46 -0.20 4.65
N MET A 46 -2.41 0.67 4.32
CA MET A 46 -3.73 0.27 3.82
C MET A 46 -3.65 -0.54 2.53
N ALA A 47 -2.77 -0.16 1.60
CA ALA A 47 -2.58 -0.90 0.34
C ALA A 47 -2.01 -2.31 0.61
N ILE A 48 -1.02 -2.43 1.49
CA ILE A 48 -0.42 -3.72 1.86
C ILE A 48 -1.44 -4.57 2.63
N ALA A 49 -2.10 -4.00 3.64
CA ALA A 49 -3.10 -4.69 4.44
C ALA A 49 -4.27 -5.18 3.57
N SER A 50 -4.77 -4.33 2.67
CA SER A 50 -5.82 -4.70 1.73
C SER A 50 -5.37 -5.78 0.74
N PHE A 51 -4.10 -5.83 0.35
CA PHE A 51 -3.58 -6.89 -0.51
C PHE A 51 -3.42 -8.23 0.23
N LEU A 52 -3.06 -8.17 1.53
CA LEU A 52 -2.88 -9.36 2.37
C LEU A 52 -4.20 -9.91 2.92
N ASP A 53 -5.27 -9.13 2.90
CA ASP A 53 -6.61 -9.58 3.24
C ASP A 53 -7.09 -10.63 2.22
N THR A 54 -7.30 -11.86 2.68
CA THR A 54 -7.72 -12.99 1.84
C THR A 54 -9.13 -12.84 1.29
N GLU A 55 -9.94 -11.95 1.89
CA GLU A 55 -11.28 -11.63 1.42
C GLU A 55 -11.30 -10.42 0.46
N ALA A 56 -10.16 -9.74 0.28
CA ALA A 56 -10.05 -8.66 -0.69
C ALA A 56 -10.01 -9.21 -2.12
N LEU A 57 -10.65 -8.48 -3.05
CA LEU A 57 -10.64 -8.81 -4.48
C LEU A 57 -9.21 -8.87 -5.00
N SER A 58 -8.76 -10.09 -5.33
CA SER A 58 -7.43 -10.35 -5.82
C SER A 58 -7.41 -10.40 -7.36
N PHE A 59 -6.23 -10.31 -7.94
CA PHE A 59 -6.04 -10.59 -9.36
C PHE A 59 -6.53 -12.00 -9.77
N ALA A 60 -6.53 -12.97 -8.85
CA ALA A 60 -7.06 -14.31 -9.13
C ALA A 60 -8.58 -14.30 -9.33
N ASP A 61 -9.30 -13.43 -8.63
CA ASP A 61 -10.75 -13.27 -8.75
C ASP A 61 -11.13 -12.62 -10.09
N CYS A 62 -10.28 -11.73 -10.60
CA CYS A 62 -10.46 -11.07 -11.90
C CYS A 62 -10.26 -12.01 -13.10
N LYS A 63 -9.74 -13.24 -12.92
CA LYS A 63 -9.41 -14.21 -14.00
C LYS A 63 -8.76 -13.57 -15.25
N PRO A 64 -7.68 -12.77 -15.13
CA PRO A 64 -7.03 -12.19 -16.29
C PRO A 64 -6.51 -13.30 -17.21
N GLY A 65 -7.00 -13.34 -18.45
CA GLY A 65 -6.63 -14.34 -19.45
C GLY A 65 -7.59 -15.53 -19.64
N ARG A 66 -8.70 -15.65 -18.89
CA ARG A 66 -9.78 -16.57 -19.28
C ARG A 66 -10.55 -15.98 -20.47
N GLY A 67 -10.10 -16.34 -21.67
CA GLY A 67 -10.66 -15.84 -22.94
C GLY A 67 -9.69 -15.87 -24.12
N ARG A 68 -8.47 -16.41 -23.93
CA ARG A 68 -7.63 -16.91 -25.03
C ARG A 68 -7.74 -18.41 -25.14
#